data_AF-A0A523N9Q0-F1
#
_entry.id   AF-A0A523N9Q0-F1
#
_cell.length_a   1.000
_cell.length_b   1.000
_cell.length_c   1.000
_cell.angle_alpha   90.00
_cell.angle_beta   90.00
_cell.angle_gamma   90.00
#
_symmetry.space_group_name_H-M   'P 1'
#
loop_
_entity.id
_entity.type
_entity.pdbx_description
1 polymer ?
#
loop_
_entity_poly.entity_id
_entity_poly.type
_entity_poly.pdbx_seq_one_letter_code
_entity_poly.pdbx_strand_id
1 'polypeptide(L)'
;MKIQISKHLKAILLALLVTFLWSTSFILIKWGLAEIPPLTYAGLRYSLAFLCLLPFAFNRKNKAVIKTLTKNDLFKLVLYGLLFIALTQGTMFMGLELLPAVTVSLWLNFTPLLVAIMAIFFLREYPTLLQWGGALLFIVGILTYFFPISLSESQG
;
A
#
# COMPACT_ATOMS: atom_id res chain seq x y z
N MET A 1 36.37 10.52 3.72
CA MET A 1 35.41 11.64 3.65
C MET A 1 34.02 11.11 4.03
N LYS A 2 33.60 11.24 5.30
CA LYS A 2 32.26 10.81 5.74
C LYS A 2 31.27 11.90 5.36
N ILE A 3 30.49 11.69 4.31
CA ILE A 3 29.40 12.59 3.93
C ILE A 3 28.41 12.58 5.10
N GLN A 4 28.39 13.66 5.90
CA GLN A 4 27.41 13.86 6.96
C GLN A 4 26.08 14.24 6.32
N ILE A 5 25.36 13.23 5.84
CA ILE A 5 24.00 13.39 5.32
C ILE A 5 23.11 13.82 6.51
N SER A 6 22.52 15.01 6.41
CA SER A 6 21.48 15.49 7.32
C SER A 6 20.41 14.41 7.52
N LYS A 7 19.96 14.19 8.76
CA LYS A 7 18.90 13.20 9.06
C LYS A 7 17.66 13.40 8.18
N HIS A 8 17.34 14.65 7.83
CA HIS A 8 16.25 14.99 6.92
C HIS A 8 16.52 14.55 5.49
N LEU A 9 17.72 14.80 4.94
CA LEU A 9 18.08 14.36 3.59
C LEU A 9 18.06 12.83 3.47
N LYS A 10 18.55 12.13 4.50
CA LYS A 10 18.47 10.65 4.54
C LYS A 10 17.03 10.16 4.53
N ALA A 11 16.14 10.79 5.32
CA ALA A 11 14.72 10.45 5.36
C ALA A 11 14.03 10.71 4.01
N ILE A 12 14.32 11.84 3.36
CA ILE A 12 13.79 12.18 2.04
C ILE A 12 14.25 11.17 0.98
N LEU A 13 15.54 10.83 0.95
CA LEU A 13 16.07 9.83 0.01
C LEU A 13 15.47 8.45 0.22
N LEU A 14 15.29 8.04 1.48
CA LEU A 14 14.59 6.79 1.82
C LEU A 14 13.13 6.82 1.36
N ALA A 15 12.42 7.92 1.59
CA ALA A 15 11.04 8.08 1.15
C ALA A 15 10.93 7.97 -0.38
N LEU A 16 11.79 8.68 -1.11
CA LEU A 16 11.85 8.63 -2.57
C LEU A 16 12.10 7.21 -3.08
N LEU A 17 13.07 6.50 -2.49
CA LEU A 17 13.37 5.12 -2.84
C LEU A 17 12.18 4.19 -2.58
N VAL A 18 11.49 4.35 -1.46
CA VAL A 18 10.29 3.57 -1.14
C VAL A 18 9.17 3.86 -2.14
N THR A 19 8.88 5.12 -2.47
CA THR A 19 7.88 5.48 -3.48
C THR A 19 8.22 4.96 -4.87
N PHE A 20 9.50 4.96 -5.24
CA PHE A 20 9.97 4.41 -6.51
C PHE A 20 9.73 2.89 -6.56
N LEU A 21 10.21 2.16 -5.55
CA LEU A 21 10.01 0.71 -5.45
C LEU A 21 8.52 0.34 -5.46
N TRP A 22 7.69 1.12 -4.76
CA TRP A 22 6.25 0.90 -4.70
C TRP A 22 5.60 1.12 -6.08
N SER A 23 5.93 2.21 -6.76
CA SER A 23 5.38 2.54 -8.09
C SER A 23 5.79 1.52 -9.15
N THR A 24 7.07 1.11 -9.19
CA THR A 24 7.54 0.05 -10.10
C THR A 24 6.86 -1.29 -9.80
N SER A 25 6.52 -1.55 -8.54
CA SER A 25 5.86 -2.79 -8.14
C SER A 25 4.52 -3.00 -8.85
N PHE A 26 3.72 -1.96 -9.05
CA PHE A 26 2.44 -2.06 -9.75
C PHE A 26 2.59 -2.50 -11.19
N ILE A 27 3.61 -1.98 -11.88
CA ILE A 27 3.91 -2.33 -13.27
C ILE A 27 4.31 -3.81 -13.34
N LEU A 28 5.21 -4.24 -12.46
CA LEU A 28 5.65 -5.64 -12.37
C LEU A 28 4.51 -6.59 -12.00
N ILE A 29 3.61 -6.19 -11.09
CA ILE A 29 2.42 -6.96 -10.75
C ILE A 29 1.56 -7.10 -12.00
N LYS A 30 1.25 -6.00 -12.70
CA LYS A 30 0.41 -6.06 -13.90
C LYS A 30 0.99 -6.98 -14.98
N TRP A 31 2.31 -6.98 -15.16
CA TRP A 31 2.99 -7.92 -16.05
C TRP A 31 2.91 -9.36 -15.55
N GLY A 32 3.16 -9.60 -14.25
CA GLY A 32 3.07 -10.95 -13.68
C GLY A 32 1.65 -11.53 -13.70
N LEU A 33 0.63 -10.67 -13.59
CA LEU A 33 -0.77 -11.03 -13.71
C LEU A 33 -1.18 -11.47 -15.13
N ALA A 34 -0.38 -11.19 -16.16
CA ALA A 34 -0.66 -11.65 -17.51
C ALA A 34 -0.54 -13.19 -17.65
N GLU A 35 0.28 -13.82 -16.81
CA GLU A 35 0.54 -15.27 -16.87
C GLU A 35 0.08 -16.02 -15.60
N ILE A 36 -0.01 -15.34 -14.45
CA ILE A 36 -0.29 -15.96 -13.16
C ILE A 36 -1.57 -15.37 -12.54
N PRO A 37 -2.52 -16.21 -12.08
CA PRO A 37 -3.71 -15.73 -11.39
C PRO A 37 -3.37 -14.83 -10.17
N PRO A 38 -4.17 -13.79 -9.88
CA PRO A 38 -3.81 -12.78 -8.89
C PRO A 38 -3.58 -13.29 -7.48
N LEU A 39 -4.42 -14.23 -7.04
CA LEU A 39 -4.32 -14.80 -5.71
C LEU A 39 -3.03 -15.62 -5.56
N THR A 40 -2.65 -16.37 -6.59
CA THR A 40 -1.40 -17.14 -6.64
C THR A 40 -0.19 -16.21 -6.68
N TYR A 41 -0.25 -15.14 -7.48
CA TYR A 41 0.82 -14.14 -7.54
C TYR A 41 1.01 -13.44 -6.18
N ALA A 42 -0.08 -13.04 -5.53
CA ALA A 42 -0.04 -12.49 -4.17
C ALA A 42 0.57 -13.50 -3.19
N GLY A 43 0.11 -14.74 -3.22
CA GLY A 43 0.62 -15.83 -2.37
C GLY A 43 2.12 -16.04 -2.54
N LEU A 44 2.61 -16.14 -3.77
CA LEU A 44 4.05 -16.27 -4.07
C LEU A 44 4.85 -15.07 -3.56
N ARG A 45 4.37 -13.86 -3.83
CA ARG A 45 5.02 -12.61 -3.39
C ARG A 45 5.15 -12.55 -1.87
N TYR A 46 4.06 -12.81 -1.13
CA TYR A 46 4.08 -12.75 0.33
C TYR A 46 4.82 -13.93 0.96
N SER A 47 4.80 -15.11 0.32
CA SER A 47 5.61 -16.26 0.75
C SER A 47 7.10 -15.98 0.58
N LEU A 48 7.51 -15.38 -0.54
CA LEU A 48 8.90 -14.98 -0.76
C LEU A 48 9.31 -13.90 0.25
N ALA A 49 8.46 -12.90 0.50
CA ALA A 49 8.71 -11.87 1.51
C ALA A 49 8.88 -12.49 2.91
N PHE A 50 8.05 -13.49 3.27
CA PHE A 50 8.19 -14.24 4.50
C PHE A 50 9.54 -14.96 4.57
N LEU A 51 9.93 -15.69 3.52
CA LEU A 51 11.22 -16.38 3.47
C LEU A 51 12.41 -15.42 3.56
N CYS A 52 12.34 -14.24 2.93
CA CYS A 52 13.38 -13.22 3.03
C CYS A 52 13.47 -12.60 4.43
N LEU A 53 12.35 -12.47 5.14
CA LEU A 53 12.30 -11.90 6.50
C LEU A 53 12.59 -12.93 7.59
N LEU A 54 12.38 -14.21 7.33
CA LEU A 54 12.54 -15.31 8.27
C LEU A 54 13.96 -15.39 8.88
N PRO A 55 15.08 -15.20 8.15
CA PRO A 55 16.43 -15.10 8.72
C PRO A 55 16.55 -13.98 9.76
N PHE A 56 15.91 -12.84 9.53
CA PHE A 56 15.94 -11.70 10.45
C PHE A 56 15.15 -11.97 11.73
N ALA A 57 14.13 -12.83 11.69
CA ALA A 57 13.37 -13.24 12.86
C ALA A 57 14.24 -14.02 13.88
N PHE A 58 15.27 -14.74 13.41
CA PHE A 58 16.18 -15.49 14.29
C PHE A 58 17.23 -14.63 15.00
N ASN A 59 17.34 -13.34 14.67
CA ASN A 59 18.24 -12.44 15.37
C ASN A 59 17.86 -12.37 16.87
N ARG A 60 18.87 -12.36 17.76
CA ARG A 60 18.68 -12.50 19.22
C ARG A 60 17.71 -11.46 19.79
N LYS A 61 17.71 -10.23 19.26
CA LYS A 61 16.77 -9.16 19.62
C LYS A 61 15.32 -9.50 19.23
N ASN A 62 15.10 -9.93 18.00
CA ASN A 62 13.77 -10.25 17.48
C ASN A 62 13.22 -11.53 18.12
N LYS A 63 14.06 -12.53 18.35
CA LYS A 63 13.70 -13.77 19.05
C LYS A 63 13.21 -13.51 20.49
N ALA A 64 13.80 -12.53 21.19
CA ALA A 64 13.34 -12.14 22.52
C ALA A 64 11.94 -11.51 22.48
N VAL A 65 11.68 -10.63 21.51
CA VAL A 65 10.37 -9.99 21.32
C VAL A 65 9.29 -10.99 20.91
N ILE A 66 9.61 -11.93 20.01
CA ILE A 66 8.67 -12.98 19.58
C ILE A 66 8.26 -13.86 20.77
N LYS A 67 9.18 -14.15 21.69
CA LYS A 67 8.88 -14.93 22.89
C LYS A 67 7.97 -14.21 23.89
N THR A 68 7.91 -12.88 23.84
CA THR A 68 7.01 -12.09 24.70
C THR A 68 5.60 -11.94 24.15
N LEU A 69 5.32 -12.46 22.94
CA LEU A 69 4.00 -12.37 22.33
C LEU A 69 3.00 -13.27 23.06
N THR A 70 1.86 -12.69 23.43
CA THR A 70 0.76 -13.42 24.04
C THR A 70 -0.08 -14.12 22.96
N LYS A 71 -0.88 -15.13 23.32
CA LYS A 71 -1.87 -15.74 22.41
C LYS A 71 -2.82 -14.70 21.78
N ASN A 72 -3.19 -13.66 22.52
CA ASN A 72 -4.01 -12.56 22.00
C ASN A 72 -3.26 -11.72 20.94
N ASP A 73 -1.95 -11.51 21.11
CA ASP A 73 -1.14 -10.78 20.13
C ASP A 73 -0.98 -11.61 18.86
N LEU A 74 -0.79 -12.91 19.01
CA LEU A 74 -0.75 -13.84 17.89
C LEU A 74 -2.08 -13.86 17.13
N PHE A 75 -3.21 -13.88 17.84
CA PHE A 75 -4.53 -13.80 17.22
C PHE A 75 -4.73 -12.49 16.45
N LYS A 76 -4.36 -11.34 17.04
CA LYS A 76 -4.40 -10.04 16.35
C LYS A 76 -3.51 -10.03 15.11
N LEU A 77 -2.34 -10.67 15.17
CA LEU A 77 -1.38 -10.72 14.07
C LEU A 77 -1.89 -11.60 12.92
N VAL A 78 -2.54 -12.72 13.24
CA VAL A 78 -3.23 -13.57 12.26
C VAL A 78 -4.40 -12.81 11.63
N LEU A 79 -5.23 -12.13 12.44
CA LEU A 79 -6.35 -11.34 11.96
C LEU A 79 -5.89 -10.20 11.04
N TYR A 80 -4.80 -9.51 11.40
CA TYR A 80 -4.19 -8.49 10.58
C TYR A 80 -3.67 -9.06 9.26
N GLY A 81 -2.95 -10.18 9.29
CA GLY A 81 -2.50 -10.87 8.08
C GLY A 81 -3.66 -11.29 7.18
N LEU A 82 -4.75 -11.80 7.75
CA LEU A 82 -5.90 -12.24 6.96
C LEU A 82 -6.66 -11.05 6.34
N LEU A 83 -6.97 -10.02 7.11
CA LEU A 83 -7.77 -8.89 6.64
C LEU A 83 -6.97 -7.90 5.77
N PHE A 84 -5.79 -7.49 6.22
CA PHE A 84 -4.99 -6.48 5.52
C PHE A 84 -4.11 -7.08 4.43
N ILE A 85 -3.55 -8.28 4.63
CA ILE A 85 -2.68 -8.88 3.61
C ILE A 85 -3.52 -9.73 2.66
N ALA A 86 -4.17 -10.80 3.13
CA ALA A 86 -4.83 -11.74 2.22
C ALA A 86 -6.06 -11.12 1.54
N LEU A 87 -6.98 -10.52 2.30
CA LEU A 87 -8.21 -9.96 1.75
C LEU A 87 -7.92 -8.67 0.99
N THR A 88 -7.42 -7.63 1.65
CA THR A 88 -7.25 -6.31 1.02
C THR A 88 -6.31 -6.35 -0.19
N GLN A 89 -5.13 -6.96 -0.04
CA GLN A 89 -4.17 -7.01 -1.16
C GLN A 89 -4.60 -8.02 -2.23
N GLY A 90 -5.24 -9.13 -1.85
CA GLY A 90 -5.79 -10.09 -2.81
C GLY A 90 -6.87 -9.46 -3.68
N THR A 91 -7.83 -8.75 -3.07
CA THR A 91 -8.88 -8.03 -3.81
C THR A 91 -8.31 -6.89 -4.65
N MET A 92 -7.29 -6.19 -4.15
CA MET A 92 -6.58 -5.18 -4.92
C MET A 92 -5.88 -5.76 -6.16
N PHE A 93 -5.26 -6.94 -6.04
CA PHE A 93 -4.60 -7.60 -7.18
C PHE A 93 -5.62 -8.11 -8.19
N MET A 94 -6.78 -8.62 -7.74
CA MET A 94 -7.91 -8.91 -8.62
C MET A 94 -8.41 -7.64 -9.35
N GLY A 95 -8.47 -6.50 -8.64
CA GLY A 95 -8.79 -5.22 -9.27
C GLY A 95 -7.78 -4.79 -10.34
N LEU A 96 -6.49 -5.10 -10.16
CA LEU A 96 -5.43 -4.82 -11.14
C LEU A 96 -5.46 -5.73 -12.36
N GLU A 97 -6.01 -6.94 -12.24
CA GLU A 97 -6.27 -7.82 -13.38
C GLU A 97 -7.43 -7.28 -14.23
N LEU A 98 -8.50 -6.82 -13.56
CA LEU A 98 -9.73 -6.37 -14.21
C LEU A 98 -9.67 -4.92 -14.73
N LEU A 99 -8.83 -4.06 -14.14
CA LEU A 99 -8.74 -2.65 -14.49
C LEU A 99 -7.30 -2.21 -14.80
N PRO A 100 -7.13 -1.17 -15.66
CA PRO A 100 -5.83 -0.54 -15.83
C PRO A 100 -5.25 -0.03 -14.51
N ALA A 101 -3.92 -0.13 -14.36
CA ALA A 101 -3.20 0.35 -13.17
C ALA A 101 -3.47 1.83 -12.85
N VAL A 102 -3.76 2.64 -13.87
CA VAL A 102 -4.14 4.05 -13.73
C VAL A 102 -5.48 4.18 -12.99
N THR A 103 -6.48 3.38 -13.35
CA THR A 103 -7.81 3.36 -12.71
C THR A 103 -7.76 2.81 -11.29
N VAL A 104 -6.92 1.81 -11.01
CA VAL A 104 -6.72 1.32 -9.63
C VAL A 104 -6.01 2.38 -8.78
N SER A 105 -4.97 3.02 -9.32
CA SER A 105 -4.27 4.10 -8.62
C SER A 105 -5.20 5.27 -8.30
N LEU A 106 -6.13 5.56 -9.21
CA LEU A 106 -7.24 6.48 -9.00
C LEU A 106 -8.08 6.15 -7.77
N TRP A 107 -8.57 4.92 -7.70
CA TRP A 107 -9.35 4.43 -6.57
C TRP A 107 -8.58 4.54 -5.26
N LEU A 108 -7.29 4.19 -5.28
CA LEU A 108 -6.43 4.30 -4.10
C LEU A 108 -6.25 5.74 -3.62
N ASN A 109 -6.27 6.73 -4.52
CA ASN A 109 -6.23 8.14 -4.14
C ASN A 109 -7.46 8.56 -3.32
N PHE A 110 -8.62 7.91 -3.47
CA PHE A 110 -9.78 8.18 -2.62
C PHE A 110 -9.67 7.58 -1.20
N THR A 111 -8.71 6.68 -0.96
CA THR A 111 -8.49 6.06 0.36
C THR A 111 -8.35 7.08 1.49
N PRO A 112 -7.47 8.11 1.43
CA PRO A 112 -7.35 9.12 2.49
C PRO A 112 -8.65 9.86 2.79
N LEU A 113 -9.50 10.10 1.78
CA LEU A 113 -10.81 10.72 1.98
C LEU A 113 -11.75 9.79 2.77
N LEU A 114 -11.83 8.51 2.37
CA LEU A 114 -12.62 7.50 3.09
C LEU A 114 -12.10 7.30 4.52
N VAL A 115 -10.78 7.28 4.71
CA VAL A 115 -10.14 7.18 6.02
C VAL A 115 -10.48 8.40 6.89
N ALA A 116 -10.45 9.62 6.35
CA ALA A 116 -10.84 10.82 7.08
C ALA A 116 -12.31 10.78 7.51
N ILE A 117 -13.20 10.31 6.64
CA ILE A 117 -14.63 10.13 6.97
C ILE A 117 -14.79 9.07 8.08
N MET A 118 -14.13 7.91 7.93
CA MET A 118 -14.15 6.86 8.95
C MET A 118 -13.55 7.32 10.28
N ALA A 119 -12.51 8.16 10.27
CA ALA A 119 -11.90 8.70 11.48
C ALA A 119 -12.89 9.57 12.29
N ILE A 120 -13.78 10.30 11.63
CA ILE A 120 -14.87 11.04 12.30
C ILE A 120 -15.79 10.08 13.05
N PHE A 121 -16.19 8.96 12.43
CA PHE A 121 -17.14 8.02 13.03
C PHE A 121 -16.51 7.13 14.11
N PHE A 122 -15.30 6.60 13.87
CA PHE A 122 -14.64 5.62 14.73
C PHE A 122 -13.74 6.25 15.78
N LEU A 123 -12.93 7.25 15.40
CA LEU A 123 -11.97 7.91 16.30
C LEU A 123 -12.52 9.22 16.90
N ARG A 124 -13.63 9.75 16.37
CA ARG A 124 -14.18 11.07 16.74
C ARG A 124 -13.19 12.21 16.52
N GLU A 125 -12.28 12.04 15.56
CA GLU A 125 -11.36 13.08 15.12
C GLU A 125 -12.03 13.91 14.02
N TYR A 126 -12.35 15.18 14.31
CA TYR A 126 -12.99 16.08 13.36
C TYR A 126 -11.92 16.83 12.56
N PRO A 127 -11.88 16.68 11.22
CA PRO A 127 -10.92 17.39 10.40
C PRO A 127 -11.13 18.91 10.50
N THR A 128 -10.03 19.65 10.49
CA THR A 128 -10.05 21.12 10.49
C THR A 128 -10.59 21.66 9.16
N LEU A 129 -11.08 22.91 9.15
CA LEU A 129 -11.56 23.60 7.93
C LEU A 129 -10.52 23.59 6.79
N LEU A 130 -9.23 23.67 7.14
CA LEU A 130 -8.13 23.61 6.16
C LEU A 130 -7.97 22.21 5.56
N GLN A 131 -8.19 21.15 6.35
CA GLN A 131 -8.17 19.76 5.86
C GLN A 131 -9.37 19.48 4.95
N TRP A 132 -10.55 20.02 5.26
CA TRP A 132 -11.70 19.96 4.36
C TRP A 132 -11.46 20.72 3.06
N GLY A 133 -10.83 21.91 3.12
CA GLY A 133 -10.42 22.66 1.93
C GLY A 133 -9.41 21.88 1.07
N GLY A 134 -8.42 21.23 1.71
CA GLY A 134 -7.47 20.36 1.03
C GLY A 134 -8.14 19.13 0.40
N ALA A 135 -9.12 18.52 1.07
CA ALA A 135 -9.90 17.41 0.52
C ALA A 135 -10.73 17.82 -0.70
N LEU A 136 -11.35 19.01 -0.67
CA LEU A 136 -12.09 19.53 -1.83
C LEU A 136 -11.15 19.80 -3.01
N LEU A 137 -10.01 20.45 -2.76
CA LEU A 137 -8.98 20.71 -3.77
C LEU A 137 -8.46 19.40 -4.38
N PHE A 138 -8.28 18.37 -3.56
CA PHE A 138 -7.87 17.04 -3.99
C PHE A 138 -8.92 16.37 -4.90
N ILE A 139 -10.20 16.43 -4.55
CA ILE A 139 -11.29 15.91 -5.39
C ILE A 139 -11.31 16.63 -6.74
N VAL A 140 -11.20 17.96 -6.74
CA VAL A 140 -11.12 18.76 -7.98
C VAL A 140 -9.89 18.38 -8.81
N GLY A 141 -8.73 18.20 -8.17
CA GLY A 141 -7.49 17.77 -8.81
C GLY A 141 -7.64 16.39 -9.49
N ILE A 142 -8.26 15.43 -8.81
CA ILE A 142 -8.58 14.12 -9.40
C ILE A 142 -9.52 14.28 -10.59
N LEU A 143 -10.63 15.00 -10.42
CA LEU A 143 -11.62 15.17 -11.50
C LEU A 143 -10.98 15.81 -12.73
N THR A 144 -10.17 16.85 -12.56
CA THR A 144 -9.48 17.53 -13.67
C THR A 144 -8.42 16.66 -14.35
N TYR A 145 -7.61 15.91 -13.59
CA TYR A 145 -6.59 15.02 -14.16
C TYR A 145 -7.20 13.89 -14.99
N PHE A 146 -8.36 13.38 -14.56
CA PHE A 146 -9.04 12.26 -15.22
C PHE A 146 -10.18 12.68 -16.17
N PHE A 147 -10.46 13.98 -16.30
CA PHE A 147 -11.48 14.50 -17.20
C PHE A 147 -11.18 14.37 -18.70
N PRO A 148 -9.93 14.25 -19.21
CA PRO A 148 -9.74 13.84 -20.58
C PRO A 148 -9.83 12.32 -20.62
N ILE A 149 -11.05 11.79 -20.61
CA ILE A 149 -11.34 10.44 -21.04
C ILE A 149 -11.13 10.43 -22.56
N SER A 150 -9.87 10.44 -23.00
CA SER A 150 -9.52 9.83 -24.27
C SER A 150 -9.70 8.33 -24.07
N LEU A 151 -10.87 7.83 -24.47
CA LEU A 151 -11.08 6.44 -24.83
C LEU A 151 -10.15 6.13 -26.01
N SER A 152 -8.83 6.10 -25.77
CA SER A 152 -7.89 5.54 -26.72
C SER A 152 -8.10 4.05 -26.65
N GLU A 153 -8.91 3.57 -27.59
CA GLU A 153 -8.89 2.21 -28.08
C GLU A 153 -7.43 1.70 -28.19
N SER A 154 -7.29 0.38 -28.00
CA SER A 154 -6.08 -0.42 -28.14
C SER A 154 -5.05 -0.34 -26.99
N GLN A 155 -5.24 -1.19 -25.98
CA GLN A 155 -4.11 -1.97 -25.46
C GLN A 155 -4.38 -3.43 -25.84
N GLY A 156 -4.05 -3.75 -27.09
CA GLY A 156 -3.66 -5.09 -27.49
C GLY A 156 -2.18 -5.33 -27.19
#